data_AF-A0A1I3VGZ4-F1
#
_entry.id   AF-A0A1I3VGZ4-F1
#
_cell.length_a   1.000
_cell.length_b   1.000
_cell.length_c   1.000
_cell.angle_alpha   90.00
_cell.angle_beta   90.00
_cell.angle_gamma   90.00
#
_symmetry.space_group_name_H-M   'P 1'
#
loop_
_entity.id
_entity.type
_entity.pdbx_description
1 polymer ?
#
loop_
_entity_poly.entity_id
_entity_poly.type
_entity_poly.pdbx_seq_one_letter_code
_entity_poly.pdbx_strand_id
1 'polypeptide(L)'
;MASSSGFIIFMPWLTIPAQMRVGRFRFSPIRLADVGAIIDPSMVSTVQNALRCYVQKNGHPIQSCTILLRVSDREPWNIPRSHWDYASEAAKTLAIACLSEQRFLEGHFSPHLNATMFHIIGQGVSVGSDQIAPFFARRGGGLQIGGMRFKDIVFQRPPQIEGTDCSLINAALIKSIGKARRLKLPVADAIDSSLELFLLGHSETPELDWDRCVMLSAMAFERLLTPTQSSAQAMAATFASHWSPFVSVKISDAKRVKPDAKYATEQADWPLHRKWIKELYEARSATAHRGVQIAFSRNWLAWQHLIVAAFAYPLTIKLMLSENNLYTLSDHELGACDALDDLLDSSWGKGWRKPPEWSEILSKSEAYRAIRAIIDRAIVKSPSGQRRKIKK
;
A
#
# COMPACT_ATOMS: atom_id res chain seq x y z
N MET A 1 17.48 5.58 -42.83
CA MET A 1 17.57 5.95 -41.40
C MET A 1 16.85 4.87 -40.61
N ALA A 2 17.47 4.26 -39.61
CA ALA A 2 16.78 3.29 -38.75
C ALA A 2 15.66 4.03 -37.99
N SER A 3 14.42 3.55 -38.04
CA SER A 3 13.34 4.15 -37.23
C SER A 3 13.69 3.96 -35.76
N SER A 4 13.81 5.05 -35.00
CA SER A 4 13.97 4.93 -33.55
C SER A 4 12.74 4.23 -32.98
N SER A 5 12.98 3.20 -32.19
CA SER A 5 11.95 2.43 -31.51
C SER A 5 12.34 2.29 -30.05
N GLY A 6 11.34 2.20 -29.18
CA GLY A 6 11.59 2.06 -27.76
C GLY A 6 10.42 1.44 -27.02
N PHE A 7 10.64 1.22 -25.73
CA PHE A 7 9.68 0.57 -24.85
C PHE A 7 9.41 1.46 -23.64
N ILE A 8 8.19 1.97 -23.55
CA ILE A 8 7.78 2.84 -22.45
C ILE A 8 7.04 2.03 -21.38
N ILE A 9 7.24 2.40 -20.11
CA ILE A 9 6.52 1.84 -18.96
C ILE A 9 5.89 2.98 -18.17
N PHE A 10 4.62 2.84 -17.79
CA PHE A 10 3.86 3.87 -17.07
C PHE A 10 2.70 3.24 -16.28
N MET A 11 2.10 4.04 -15.40
CA MET A 11 0.89 3.72 -14.65
C MET A 11 -0.23 4.63 -15.14
N PRO A 12 -1.13 4.17 -16.04
CA PRO A 12 -2.15 5.02 -16.65
C PRO A 12 -3.16 5.58 -15.64
N TRP A 13 -3.36 4.88 -14.53
CA TRP A 13 -4.40 5.16 -13.55
C TRP A 13 -3.88 5.78 -12.25
N LEU A 14 -2.64 6.29 -12.28
CA LEU A 14 -1.99 6.94 -11.16
C LEU A 14 -1.27 8.21 -11.61
N THR A 15 -1.54 9.33 -10.96
CA THR A 15 -0.75 10.56 -11.01
C THR A 15 -0.22 10.83 -9.61
N ILE A 16 1.09 10.69 -9.42
CA ILE A 16 1.75 11.02 -8.16
C ILE A 16 2.00 12.54 -8.03
N PRO A 17 2.14 13.10 -6.82
CA PRO A 17 2.20 14.54 -6.64
C PRO A 17 3.57 15.13 -7.03
N ALA A 18 4.62 14.32 -7.03
CA ALA A 18 5.98 14.73 -7.35
C ALA A 18 6.81 13.57 -7.89
N GLN A 19 7.95 13.86 -8.50
CA GLN A 19 8.89 12.84 -8.94
C GLN A 19 9.40 12.01 -7.75
N MET A 20 9.41 10.68 -7.91
CA MET A 20 9.85 9.76 -6.87
C MET A 20 10.89 8.78 -7.41
N ARG A 21 12.01 8.62 -6.70
CA ARG A 21 13.04 7.65 -7.06
C ARG A 21 12.85 6.36 -6.26
N VAL A 22 12.71 5.24 -6.97
CA VAL A 22 12.67 3.90 -6.38
C VAL A 22 13.70 3.03 -7.07
N GLY A 23 14.78 2.71 -6.35
CA GLY A 23 15.92 1.97 -6.90
C GLY A 23 16.54 2.68 -8.11
N ARG A 24 16.51 2.00 -9.26
CA ARG A 24 17.07 2.48 -10.54
C ARG A 24 16.10 3.29 -11.38
N PHE A 25 14.85 3.45 -10.93
CA PHE A 25 13.80 4.15 -11.67
C PHE A 25 13.41 5.45 -10.97
N ARG A 26 12.98 6.40 -11.78
CA ARG A 26 12.28 7.61 -11.38
C ARG A 26 10.87 7.54 -11.94
N PHE A 27 9.89 7.57 -11.04
CA PHE A 27 8.48 7.72 -11.34
C PHE A 27 8.24 9.22 -11.48
N SER A 28 7.77 9.66 -12.63
CA SER A 28 7.49 11.07 -12.90
C SER A 28 6.02 11.25 -13.24
N PRO A 29 5.30 12.13 -12.54
CA PRO A 29 4.01 12.55 -13.04
C PRO A 29 4.21 13.33 -14.34
N ILE A 30 3.33 13.08 -15.31
CA ILE A 30 3.31 13.80 -16.58
C ILE A 30 1.88 14.17 -16.94
N ARG A 31 1.73 15.35 -17.53
CA ARG A 31 0.51 15.70 -18.27
C ARG A 31 0.73 15.31 -19.73
N LEU A 32 -0.34 14.89 -20.40
CA LEU A 32 -0.29 14.49 -21.80
C LEU A 32 0.27 15.60 -22.72
N ALA A 33 -0.05 16.85 -22.40
CA ALA A 33 0.47 18.02 -23.11
C ALA A 33 1.99 18.22 -22.94
N ASP A 34 2.57 17.73 -21.84
CA ASP A 34 3.96 18.00 -21.44
C ASP A 34 4.91 16.82 -21.73
N VAL A 35 4.46 15.80 -22.48
CA VAL A 35 5.26 14.60 -22.81
C VAL A 35 6.63 14.96 -23.40
N GLY A 36 6.71 16.04 -24.18
CA GLY A 36 7.95 16.53 -24.79
C GLY A 36 9.04 17.00 -23.81
N ALA A 37 8.72 17.19 -22.53
CA ALA A 37 9.72 17.52 -21.51
C ALA A 37 10.61 16.32 -21.11
N ILE A 38 10.19 15.09 -21.45
CA ILE A 38 10.81 13.85 -20.96
C ILE A 38 11.14 12.88 -22.10
N ILE A 39 10.34 12.91 -23.17
CA ILE A 39 10.48 12.04 -24.33
C ILE A 39 11.26 12.76 -25.43
N ASP A 40 12.02 11.99 -26.22
CA ASP A 40 12.70 12.53 -27.40
C ASP A 40 11.70 13.25 -28.34
N PRO A 41 12.03 14.44 -28.89
CA PRO A 41 11.13 15.20 -29.76
C PRO A 41 10.52 14.39 -30.91
N SER A 42 11.28 13.44 -31.48
CA SER A 42 10.79 12.59 -32.58
C SER A 42 9.73 11.56 -32.15
N MET A 43 9.64 11.27 -30.85
CA MET A 43 8.74 10.27 -30.26
C MET A 43 7.50 10.89 -29.59
N VAL A 44 7.46 12.21 -29.41
CA VAL A 44 6.39 12.89 -28.63
C VAL A 44 5.00 12.57 -29.16
N SER A 45 4.79 12.68 -30.48
CA SER A 45 3.48 12.42 -31.10
C SER A 45 3.05 10.95 -30.94
N THR A 46 3.97 10.02 -31.17
CA THR A 46 3.73 8.57 -31.00
C THR A 46 3.36 8.26 -29.55
N VAL A 47 4.12 8.77 -28.57
CA VAL A 47 3.83 8.51 -27.15
C VAL A 47 2.53 9.17 -26.71
N GLN A 48 2.24 10.40 -27.15
CA GLN A 48 0.95 11.04 -26.88
C GLN A 48 -0.23 10.23 -27.42
N ASN A 49 -0.12 9.71 -28.65
CA ASN A 49 -1.17 8.86 -29.24
C ASN A 49 -1.31 7.54 -28.49
N ALA A 50 -0.19 6.95 -28.04
CA ALA A 50 -0.20 5.74 -27.23
C ALA A 50 -0.93 5.96 -25.89
N LEU A 51 -0.65 7.07 -25.22
CA LEU A 51 -1.32 7.44 -23.96
C LEU A 51 -2.80 7.78 -24.17
N ARG A 52 -3.19 8.35 -25.32
CA ARG A 52 -4.60 8.64 -25.65
C ARG A 52 -5.46 7.39 -25.81
N CYS A 53 -4.86 6.22 -26.02
CA CYS A 53 -5.60 4.94 -26.04
C CYS A 53 -6.16 4.58 -24.66
N TYR A 54 -5.68 5.20 -23.58
CA TYR A 54 -6.14 4.96 -22.21
C TYR A 54 -7.19 6.00 -21.86
N VAL A 55 -8.39 5.55 -21.53
CA VAL A 55 -9.55 6.43 -21.34
C VAL A 55 -10.17 6.28 -19.94
N GLN A 56 -10.69 7.38 -19.43
CA GLN A 56 -11.50 7.44 -18.21
C GLN A 56 -12.84 6.73 -18.41
N LYS A 57 -13.65 6.57 -17.34
CA LYS A 57 -14.97 5.89 -17.39
C LYS A 57 -15.98 6.56 -18.35
N ASN A 58 -15.80 7.84 -18.65
CA ASN A 58 -16.62 8.60 -19.60
C ASN A 58 -16.13 8.51 -21.06
N GLY A 59 -15.08 7.71 -21.34
CA GLY A 59 -14.51 7.55 -22.68
C GLY A 59 -13.51 8.64 -23.09
N HIS A 60 -13.28 9.67 -22.27
CA HIS A 60 -12.26 10.68 -22.57
C HIS A 60 -10.84 10.16 -22.26
N PRO A 61 -9.84 10.48 -23.10
CA PRO A 61 -8.44 10.15 -22.82
C PRO A 61 -7.97 10.67 -21.45
N ILE A 62 -7.07 9.91 -20.81
CA ILE A 62 -6.37 10.39 -19.61
C ILE A 62 -5.60 11.68 -19.92
N GLN A 63 -5.61 12.60 -18.96
CA GLN A 63 -4.90 13.89 -19.06
C GLN A 63 -3.54 13.85 -18.37
N SER A 64 -3.36 12.94 -17.43
CA SER A 64 -2.12 12.74 -16.69
C SER A 64 -1.91 11.27 -16.34
N CYS A 65 -0.66 10.89 -16.12
CA CYS A 65 -0.26 9.58 -15.62
C CYS A 65 1.12 9.65 -14.96
N THR A 66 1.61 8.53 -14.44
CA THR A 66 2.96 8.39 -13.91
C THR A 66 3.81 7.56 -14.86
N ILE A 67 4.82 8.17 -15.49
CA ILE A 67 5.76 7.46 -16.37
C ILE A 67 7.00 7.01 -15.59
N LEU A 68 7.53 5.83 -15.91
CA LEU A 68 8.78 5.33 -15.36
C LEU A 68 9.94 5.73 -16.26
N LEU A 69 11.03 6.17 -15.64
CA LEU A 69 12.24 6.61 -16.31
C LEU A 69 13.45 5.93 -15.66
N ARG A 70 14.41 5.47 -16.45
CA ARG A 70 15.69 4.98 -15.93
C ARG A 70 16.56 6.15 -15.49
N VAL A 71 17.17 6.01 -14.31
CA VAL A 71 18.07 7.03 -13.76
C VAL A 71 19.45 6.90 -14.43
N SER A 72 20.03 8.04 -14.82
CA SER A 72 21.37 8.14 -15.42
C SER A 72 21.52 7.53 -16.83
N ASP A 73 20.41 7.24 -17.51
CA ASP A 73 20.42 6.76 -18.90
C ASP A 73 20.22 7.91 -19.90
N ARG A 74 20.86 7.81 -21.08
CA ARG A 74 20.72 8.79 -22.18
C ARG A 74 19.30 8.85 -22.73
N GLU A 75 18.64 7.70 -22.82
CA GLU A 75 17.24 7.56 -23.21
C GLU A 75 16.45 7.02 -22.00
N PRO A 76 16.14 7.87 -21.01
CA PRO A 76 15.59 7.40 -19.75
C PRO A 76 14.20 6.77 -19.91
N TRP A 77 13.44 7.17 -20.93
CA TRP A 77 12.12 6.63 -21.23
C TRP A 77 12.13 5.28 -21.94
N ASN A 78 13.24 4.91 -22.59
CA ASN A 78 13.38 3.66 -23.31
C ASN A 78 13.88 2.59 -22.33
N ILE A 79 12.96 1.81 -21.78
CA ILE A 79 13.25 0.80 -20.75
C ILE A 79 13.41 -0.57 -21.41
N PRO A 80 14.59 -1.21 -21.36
CA PRO A 80 14.76 -2.56 -21.89
C PRO A 80 13.77 -3.54 -21.26
N ARG A 81 13.22 -4.48 -22.05
CA ARG A 81 12.28 -5.48 -21.52
C ARG A 81 12.87 -6.35 -20.41
N SER A 82 14.19 -6.58 -20.44
CA SER A 82 14.92 -7.27 -19.36
C SER A 82 14.85 -6.53 -18.02
N HIS A 83 14.37 -5.29 -17.99
CA HIS A 83 14.15 -4.51 -16.78
C HIS A 83 12.71 -4.57 -16.24
N TRP A 84 11.82 -5.34 -16.88
CA TRP A 84 10.41 -5.45 -16.47
C TRP A 84 10.24 -5.86 -15.01
N ASP A 85 10.96 -6.88 -14.56
CA ASP A 85 10.85 -7.37 -13.17
C ASP A 85 11.32 -6.30 -12.18
N TYR A 86 12.43 -5.62 -12.48
CA TYR A 86 12.91 -4.52 -11.64
C TYR A 86 11.94 -3.33 -11.61
N ALA A 87 11.28 -3.03 -12.73
CA ALA A 87 10.27 -1.98 -12.81
C ALA A 87 9.01 -2.36 -12.01
N SER A 88 8.59 -3.63 -12.08
CA SER A 88 7.49 -4.18 -11.30
C SER A 88 7.78 -4.10 -9.80
N GLU A 89 8.97 -4.52 -9.36
CA GLU A 89 9.36 -4.42 -7.93
C GLU A 89 9.44 -2.97 -7.44
N ALA A 90 9.92 -2.06 -8.27
CA ALA A 90 9.92 -0.64 -7.97
C ALA A 90 8.48 -0.09 -7.87
N ALA A 91 7.58 -0.52 -8.74
CA ALA A 91 6.17 -0.15 -8.71
C ALA A 91 5.46 -0.66 -7.45
N LYS A 92 5.70 -1.91 -7.04
CA LYS A 92 5.19 -2.48 -5.79
C LYS A 92 5.64 -1.66 -4.57
N THR A 93 6.91 -1.24 -4.56
CA THR A 93 7.47 -0.40 -3.48
C THR A 93 6.84 1.00 -3.47
N LEU A 94 6.57 1.59 -4.63
CA LEU A 94 5.83 2.84 -4.72
C LEU A 94 4.39 2.65 -4.21
N ALA A 95 3.74 1.55 -4.58
CA ALA A 95 2.38 1.23 -4.17
C ALA A 95 2.25 1.22 -2.65
N ILE A 96 3.09 0.45 -1.94
CA ILE A 96 3.02 0.39 -0.48
C ILE A 96 3.31 1.74 0.18
N ALA A 97 4.19 2.57 -0.41
CA ALA A 97 4.49 3.90 0.10
C ALA A 97 3.36 4.92 -0.09
N CYS A 98 2.48 4.71 -1.07
CA CYS A 98 1.29 5.54 -1.26
C CYS A 98 0.13 5.01 -0.40
N LEU A 99 -0.10 3.70 -0.44
CA LEU A 99 -1.13 3.03 0.35
C LEU A 99 -0.90 3.20 1.87
N SER A 100 0.35 3.36 2.32
CA SER A 100 0.65 3.60 3.74
C SER A 100 0.19 4.95 4.28
N GLU A 101 -0.19 5.89 3.39
CA GLU A 101 -0.66 7.23 3.74
C GLU A 101 -2.19 7.36 3.56
N GLN A 102 -2.85 6.27 3.20
CA GLN A 102 -4.28 6.25 2.94
C GLN A 102 -5.07 6.38 4.24
N ARG A 103 -6.04 7.28 4.22
CA ARG A 103 -7.09 7.37 5.23
C ARG A 103 -8.33 6.66 4.72
N PHE A 104 -9.08 6.08 5.66
CA PHE A 104 -10.20 5.21 5.35
C PHE A 104 -11.45 5.70 6.07
N LEU A 105 -12.61 5.45 5.48
CA LEU A 105 -13.92 5.80 6.05
C LEU A 105 -14.08 7.30 6.37
N GLU A 106 -13.30 8.16 5.71
CA GLU A 106 -13.46 9.61 5.78
C GLU A 106 -14.62 10.02 4.86
N GLY A 107 -15.79 10.31 5.42
CA GLY A 107 -16.96 10.68 4.62
C GLY A 107 -17.60 9.50 3.86
N HIS A 108 -18.59 9.82 3.01
CA HIS A 108 -19.33 8.82 2.24
C HIS A 108 -18.67 8.58 0.89
N PHE A 109 -18.19 7.35 0.66
CA PHE A 109 -17.58 6.94 -0.62
C PHE A 109 -16.44 7.85 -1.06
N SER A 110 -15.56 8.23 -0.12
CA SER A 110 -14.38 9.01 -0.49
C SER A 110 -13.47 8.17 -1.38
N PRO A 111 -13.03 8.71 -2.53
CA PRO A 111 -12.10 8.03 -3.39
C PRO A 111 -10.87 7.61 -2.61
N HIS A 112 -10.53 6.33 -2.71
CA HIS A 112 -9.37 5.77 -2.05
C HIS A 112 -8.42 5.12 -3.06
N LEU A 113 -7.18 4.90 -2.64
CA LEU A 113 -6.21 4.22 -3.48
C LEU A 113 -6.42 2.70 -3.36
N ASN A 114 -6.33 1.99 -4.48
CA ASN A 114 -6.21 0.54 -4.48
C ASN A 114 -5.01 0.11 -5.32
N ALA A 115 -4.58 -1.13 -5.14
CA ALA A 115 -3.35 -1.62 -5.75
C ALA A 115 -3.43 -1.69 -7.29
N THR A 116 -4.63 -1.77 -7.89
CA THR A 116 -4.79 -1.76 -9.36
C THR A 116 -4.24 -0.47 -9.97
N MET A 117 -4.30 0.66 -9.25
CA MET A 117 -3.76 1.94 -9.73
C MET A 117 -2.25 1.89 -10.01
N PHE A 118 -1.53 1.02 -9.33
CA PHE A 118 -0.08 0.90 -9.41
C PHE A 118 0.39 -0.17 -10.41
N HIS A 119 -0.53 -0.80 -11.14
CA HIS A 119 -0.17 -1.73 -12.20
C HIS A 119 0.54 -0.97 -13.33
N ILE A 120 1.77 -1.40 -13.62
CA ILE A 120 2.54 -0.85 -14.74
C ILE A 120 2.07 -1.47 -16.06
N ILE A 121 2.05 -0.65 -17.10
CA ILE A 121 1.83 -1.08 -18.47
C ILE A 121 3.11 -0.81 -19.27
N GLY A 122 3.56 -1.83 -19.99
CA GLY A 122 4.67 -1.73 -20.93
C GLY A 122 4.18 -1.76 -22.37
N GLN A 123 4.71 -0.91 -23.23
CA GLN A 123 4.37 -0.92 -24.65
C GLN A 123 5.53 -0.48 -25.53
N GLY A 124 5.72 -1.20 -26.63
CA GLY A 124 6.61 -0.80 -27.71
C GLY A 124 5.98 0.31 -28.56
N VAL A 125 6.82 1.28 -28.92
CA VAL A 125 6.48 2.45 -29.74
C VAL A 125 7.60 2.73 -30.74
N SER A 126 7.25 3.24 -31.92
CA SER A 126 8.21 3.57 -32.99
C SER A 126 7.94 4.94 -33.59
N VAL A 127 8.98 5.69 -33.93
CA VAL A 127 8.87 7.03 -34.55
C VAL A 127 8.01 6.95 -35.81
N GLY A 128 7.01 7.83 -35.91
CA GLY A 128 6.14 7.95 -37.08
C GLY A 128 5.19 6.78 -37.33
N SER A 129 5.18 5.76 -36.46
CA SER A 129 4.21 4.67 -36.55
C SER A 129 2.86 5.09 -35.98
N ASP A 130 1.76 4.63 -36.59
CA ASP A 130 0.40 4.72 -36.06
C ASP A 130 0.02 3.50 -35.20
N GLN A 131 1.00 2.66 -34.85
CA GLN A 131 0.80 1.39 -34.15
C GLN A 131 1.44 1.38 -32.75
N ILE A 132 0.84 0.57 -31.87
CA ILE A 132 1.38 0.18 -30.57
C ILE A 132 1.67 -1.30 -30.51
N ALA A 133 2.56 -1.65 -29.59
CA ALA A 133 2.87 -3.02 -29.27
C ALA A 133 2.81 -3.28 -27.75
N PRO A 134 1.61 -3.47 -27.16
CA PRO A 134 1.44 -3.74 -25.74
C PRO A 134 2.16 -5.03 -25.33
N PHE A 135 2.71 -4.99 -24.12
CA PHE A 135 3.40 -6.11 -23.50
C PHE A 135 2.54 -6.72 -22.40
N PHE A 136 2.42 -8.04 -22.43
CA PHE A 136 1.71 -8.82 -21.43
C PHE A 136 2.66 -9.84 -20.83
N ALA A 137 2.78 -9.85 -19.50
CA ALA A 137 3.45 -10.94 -18.80
C ALA A 137 2.69 -12.26 -19.05
N ARG A 138 3.42 -13.34 -19.33
CA ARG A 138 2.86 -14.69 -19.55
C ARG A 138 3.75 -15.74 -18.89
N ARG A 139 3.21 -16.96 -18.73
CA ARG A 139 4.04 -18.12 -18.34
C ARG A 139 5.20 -18.23 -19.35
N GLY A 140 6.43 -18.18 -18.87
CA GLY A 140 7.64 -18.21 -19.70
C GLY A 140 8.19 -16.84 -20.15
N GLY A 141 7.70 -15.73 -19.60
CA GLY A 141 8.26 -14.39 -19.85
C GLY A 141 7.17 -13.37 -20.21
N GLY A 142 7.14 -12.91 -21.45
CA GLY A 142 6.10 -11.99 -21.90
C GLY A 142 5.86 -12.02 -23.40
N LEU A 143 4.66 -11.59 -23.78
CA LEU A 143 4.22 -11.48 -25.16
C LEU A 143 4.07 -10.00 -25.51
N GLN A 144 4.69 -9.58 -26.60
CA GLN A 144 4.47 -8.27 -27.19
C GLN A 144 3.61 -8.43 -28.45
N ILE A 145 2.43 -7.83 -28.45
CA ILE A 145 1.47 -7.93 -29.55
C ILE A 145 1.61 -6.66 -30.40
N GLY A 146 2.37 -6.73 -31.50
CA GLY A 146 2.53 -5.60 -32.43
C GLY A 146 1.38 -5.47 -33.43
N GLY A 147 1.39 -4.37 -34.19
CA GLY A 147 0.49 -4.18 -35.33
C GLY A 147 -0.85 -3.51 -35.02
N MET A 148 -1.14 -3.22 -33.74
CA MET A 148 -2.42 -2.60 -33.35
C MET A 148 -2.38 -1.09 -33.57
N ARG A 149 -3.28 -0.54 -34.38
CA ARG A 149 -3.34 0.91 -34.64
C ARG A 149 -3.94 1.65 -33.44
N PHE A 150 -3.45 2.85 -33.15
CA PHE A 150 -3.96 3.69 -32.05
C PHE A 150 -5.48 3.89 -32.09
N LYS A 151 -6.05 4.05 -33.30
CA LYS A 151 -7.48 4.32 -33.48
C LYS A 151 -8.39 3.11 -33.26
N ASP A 152 -7.84 1.89 -33.29
CA ASP A 152 -8.61 0.65 -33.19
C ASP A 152 -8.57 0.05 -31.78
N ILE A 153 -7.88 0.70 -30.83
CA ILE A 153 -7.69 0.17 -29.49
C ILE A 153 -7.99 1.20 -28.41
N VAL A 154 -8.71 0.75 -27.39
CA VAL A 154 -9.06 1.54 -26.22
C VAL A 154 -8.87 0.68 -24.97
N PHE A 155 -8.16 1.22 -23.99
CA PHE A 155 -8.01 0.65 -22.66
C PHE A 155 -8.82 1.50 -21.69
N GLN A 156 -9.96 0.97 -21.25
CA GLN A 156 -10.83 1.66 -20.29
C GLN A 156 -10.26 1.55 -18.87
N ARG A 157 -10.33 2.64 -18.10
CA ARG A 157 -10.07 2.64 -16.66
C ARG A 157 -10.92 1.58 -15.96
N PRO A 158 -10.32 0.66 -15.18
CA PRO A 158 -11.05 -0.34 -14.41
C PRO A 158 -12.14 0.26 -13.49
N PRO A 159 -13.28 -0.42 -13.30
CA PRO A 159 -14.42 0.11 -12.53
C PRO A 159 -14.10 0.38 -11.06
N GLN A 160 -13.18 -0.39 -10.46
CA GLN A 160 -12.74 -0.22 -9.08
C GLN A 160 -11.87 1.02 -8.85
N ILE A 161 -11.35 1.66 -9.92
CA ILE A 161 -10.55 2.88 -9.78
C ILE A 161 -11.48 4.09 -9.86
N GLU A 162 -11.69 4.77 -8.74
CA GLU A 162 -12.57 5.95 -8.64
C GLU A 162 -11.82 7.23 -9.04
N GLY A 163 -10.66 7.47 -8.42
CA GLY A 163 -9.75 8.57 -8.71
C GLY A 163 -8.41 8.08 -9.29
N THR A 164 -7.64 8.99 -9.88
CA THR A 164 -6.29 8.69 -10.38
C THR A 164 -5.20 9.44 -9.63
N ASP A 165 -5.55 10.39 -8.77
CA ASP A 165 -4.58 11.26 -8.12
C ASP A 165 -4.18 10.67 -6.77
N CYS A 166 -2.87 10.64 -6.52
CA CYS A 166 -2.29 10.32 -5.24
C CYS A 166 -1.77 11.62 -4.63
N SER A 167 -2.21 11.95 -3.41
CA SER A 167 -1.85 13.21 -2.75
C SER A 167 -0.57 13.10 -1.92
N LEU A 168 -0.25 11.92 -1.40
CA LEU A 168 0.85 11.70 -0.46
C LEU A 168 1.65 10.45 -0.83
N ILE A 169 2.98 10.55 -0.71
CA ILE A 169 3.90 9.43 -0.85
C ILE A 169 4.85 9.40 0.35
N ASN A 170 4.95 8.26 1.03
CA ASN A 170 5.94 8.06 2.07
C ASN A 170 7.34 7.80 1.50
N ALA A 171 8.05 8.89 1.17
CA ALA A 171 9.41 8.81 0.65
C ALA A 171 10.41 8.16 1.63
N ALA A 172 10.19 8.32 2.94
CA ALA A 172 11.01 7.69 3.96
C ALA A 172 10.90 6.16 3.89
N LEU A 173 9.69 5.63 3.71
CA LEU A 173 9.44 4.20 3.61
C LEU A 173 10.13 3.60 2.38
N ILE A 174 10.03 4.27 1.22
CA ILE A 174 10.75 3.87 0.00
C ILE A 174 12.27 3.77 0.27
N LYS A 175 12.84 4.79 0.91
CA LYS A 175 14.28 4.84 1.23
C LYS A 175 14.67 3.71 2.18
N SER A 176 13.85 3.43 3.19
CA SER A 176 14.11 2.40 4.20
C SER A 176 14.01 0.98 3.64
N ILE A 177 12.98 0.67 2.84
CA ILE A 177 12.89 -0.60 2.11
C ILE A 177 14.09 -0.78 1.19
N GLY A 178 14.45 0.28 0.42
CA GLY A 178 15.62 0.26 -0.43
C GLY A 178 16.93 0.05 0.33
N LYS A 179 17.05 0.59 1.55
CA LYS A 179 18.20 0.38 2.43
C LYS A 179 18.22 -1.06 2.95
N ALA A 180 17.09 -1.61 3.37
CA ALA A 180 16.96 -3.00 3.82
C ALA A 180 17.42 -4.00 2.74
N ARG A 181 16.94 -3.82 1.50
CA ARG A 181 17.34 -4.65 0.34
C ARG A 181 18.84 -4.57 0.05
N ARG A 182 19.44 -3.37 0.08
CA ARG A 182 20.90 -3.22 -0.13
C ARG A 182 21.73 -3.91 0.94
N LEU A 183 21.25 -3.88 2.19
CA LEU A 183 21.90 -4.54 3.32
C LEU A 183 21.57 -6.03 3.41
N LYS A 184 20.69 -6.55 2.54
CA LYS A 184 20.23 -7.95 2.53
C LYS A 184 19.71 -8.40 3.90
N LEU A 185 18.95 -7.54 4.55
CA LEU A 185 18.37 -7.85 5.87
C LEU A 185 17.15 -8.76 5.71
N PRO A 186 16.89 -9.70 6.64
CA PRO A 186 15.74 -10.61 6.55
C PRO A 186 14.38 -9.91 6.39
N VAL A 187 14.23 -8.71 6.97
CA VAL A 187 13.03 -7.88 6.81
C VAL A 187 12.76 -7.51 5.35
N ALA A 188 13.78 -7.38 4.51
CA ALA A 188 13.62 -7.10 3.08
C ALA A 188 13.00 -8.30 2.35
N ASP A 189 13.49 -9.51 2.61
CA ASP A 189 12.96 -10.74 2.00
C ASP A 189 11.51 -11.00 2.44
N ALA A 190 11.21 -10.72 3.72
CA ALA A 190 9.85 -10.79 4.25
C ALA A 190 8.91 -9.80 3.57
N ILE A 191 9.32 -8.54 3.38
CA ILE A 191 8.55 -7.53 2.64
C ILE A 191 8.35 -7.96 1.19
N ASP A 192 9.42 -8.36 0.49
CA ASP A 192 9.36 -8.68 -0.94
C ASP A 192 8.45 -9.88 -1.20
N SER A 193 8.50 -10.91 -0.35
CA SER A 193 7.68 -12.12 -0.49
C SER A 193 6.21 -11.94 -0.08
N SER A 194 5.89 -10.93 0.72
CA SER A 194 4.52 -10.65 1.19
C SER A 194 3.79 -9.63 0.32
N LEU A 195 4.52 -8.68 -0.25
CA LEU A 195 3.94 -7.51 -0.90
C LEU A 195 3.09 -7.84 -2.13
N GLU A 196 3.46 -8.86 -2.90
CA GLU A 196 2.65 -9.28 -4.06
C GLU A 196 1.27 -9.80 -3.64
N LEU A 197 1.21 -10.58 -2.57
CA LEU A 197 -0.05 -11.12 -2.04
C LEU A 197 -0.92 -9.99 -1.47
N PHE A 198 -0.31 -9.05 -0.75
CA PHE A 198 -1.01 -7.89 -0.23
C PHE A 198 -1.60 -7.05 -1.38
N LEU A 199 -0.79 -6.68 -2.37
CA LEU A 199 -1.26 -5.87 -3.48
C LEU A 199 -2.35 -6.58 -4.30
N LEU A 200 -2.25 -7.90 -4.49
CA LEU A 200 -3.32 -8.64 -5.14
C LEU A 200 -4.62 -8.62 -4.33
N GLY A 201 -4.56 -8.87 -3.02
CA GLY A 201 -5.73 -8.84 -2.13
C GLY A 201 -6.36 -7.45 -1.97
N HIS A 202 -5.58 -6.40 -2.21
CA HIS A 202 -6.01 -5.00 -2.13
C HIS A 202 -6.12 -4.33 -3.51
N SER A 203 -6.23 -5.13 -4.58
CA SER A 203 -6.45 -4.64 -5.94
C SER A 203 -7.90 -4.26 -6.21
N GLU A 204 -8.84 -4.82 -5.43
CA GLU A 204 -10.29 -4.65 -5.61
C GLU A 204 -10.77 -5.07 -7.02
N THR A 205 -10.08 -6.02 -7.65
CA THR A 205 -10.49 -6.53 -8.95
C THR A 205 -11.79 -7.33 -8.81
N PRO A 206 -12.74 -7.21 -9.75
CA PRO A 206 -14.06 -7.85 -9.63
C PRO A 206 -14.02 -9.38 -9.61
N GLU A 207 -12.91 -9.99 -10.03
CA GLU A 207 -12.68 -11.44 -10.00
C GLU A 207 -12.40 -11.98 -8.58
N LEU A 208 -12.03 -11.10 -7.64
CA LEU A 208 -11.73 -11.46 -6.26
C LEU A 208 -12.87 -11.00 -5.36
N ASP A 209 -13.59 -11.97 -4.78
CA ASP A 209 -14.55 -11.68 -3.71
C ASP A 209 -13.83 -11.34 -2.40
N TRP A 210 -14.60 -10.84 -1.42
CA TRP A 210 -14.04 -10.42 -0.14
C TRP A 210 -13.31 -11.54 0.60
N ASP A 211 -13.79 -12.78 0.50
CA ASP A 211 -13.17 -13.92 1.19
C ASP A 211 -11.80 -14.27 0.58
N ARG A 212 -11.66 -14.19 -0.75
CA ARG A 212 -10.36 -14.33 -1.44
C ARG A 212 -9.40 -13.19 -1.09
N CYS A 213 -9.90 -11.95 -1.04
CA CYS A 213 -9.09 -10.83 -0.62
C CYS A 213 -8.59 -11.02 0.82
N VAL A 214 -9.46 -11.44 1.76
CA VAL A 214 -9.09 -11.73 3.15
C VAL A 214 -8.05 -12.83 3.23
N MET A 215 -8.23 -13.90 2.45
CA MET A 215 -7.27 -14.99 2.33
C MET A 215 -5.89 -14.48 1.88
N LEU A 216 -5.85 -13.62 0.86
CA LEU A 216 -4.61 -13.03 0.34
C LEU A 216 -3.94 -12.10 1.37
N SER A 217 -4.71 -11.25 2.06
CA SER A 217 -4.18 -10.40 3.14
C SER A 217 -3.60 -11.23 4.28
N ALA A 218 -4.27 -12.31 4.70
CA ALA A 218 -3.76 -13.21 5.73
C ALA A 218 -2.45 -13.89 5.31
N MET A 219 -2.36 -14.36 4.06
CA MET A 219 -1.13 -14.94 3.51
C MET A 219 -0.01 -13.91 3.41
N ALA A 220 -0.33 -12.66 3.07
CA ALA A 220 0.64 -11.58 3.06
C ALA A 220 1.24 -11.34 4.45
N PHE A 221 0.40 -11.27 5.49
CA PHE A 221 0.90 -11.18 6.86
C PHE A 221 1.70 -12.42 7.27
N GLU A 222 1.28 -13.64 6.93
CA GLU A 222 2.03 -14.87 7.22
C GLU A 222 3.45 -14.82 6.61
N ARG A 223 3.57 -14.33 5.36
CA ARG A 223 4.86 -14.12 4.70
C ARG A 223 5.67 -12.98 5.30
N LEU A 224 5.03 -11.90 5.73
CA LEU A 224 5.69 -10.74 6.32
C LEU A 224 6.26 -11.06 7.72
N LEU A 225 5.49 -11.78 8.54
CA LEU A 225 5.85 -12.05 9.93
C LEU A 225 6.69 -13.32 10.09
N THR A 226 6.64 -14.25 9.13
CA THR A 226 7.36 -15.52 9.17
C THR A 226 7.22 -16.26 10.51
N PRO A 227 5.98 -16.53 11.00
CA PRO A 227 5.79 -17.17 12.29
C PRO A 227 6.47 -18.54 12.31
N THR A 228 6.98 -18.93 13.48
CA THR A 228 7.72 -20.20 13.65
C THR A 228 6.89 -21.45 13.32
N GLN A 229 5.55 -21.31 13.38
CA GLN A 229 4.59 -22.35 13.01
C GLN A 229 3.47 -21.73 12.17
N SER A 230 2.95 -22.48 11.19
CA SER A 230 1.75 -22.12 10.43
C SER A 230 0.48 -22.38 11.25
N SER A 231 0.30 -21.62 12.35
CA SER A 231 -0.89 -21.69 13.19
C SER A 231 -1.41 -20.29 13.51
N ALA A 232 -2.73 -20.16 13.72
CA ALA A 232 -3.35 -18.89 14.06
C ALA A 232 -2.78 -18.30 15.37
N GLN A 233 -2.37 -19.15 16.31
CA GLN A 233 -1.77 -18.75 17.58
C GLN A 233 -0.36 -18.20 17.41
N ALA A 234 0.50 -18.90 16.66
CA ALA A 234 1.86 -18.43 16.37
C ALA A 234 1.81 -17.11 15.58
N MET A 235 0.92 -17.03 14.59
CA MET A 235 0.66 -15.82 13.83
C MET A 235 0.27 -14.63 14.72
N ALA A 236 -0.67 -14.86 15.63
CA ALA A 236 -1.13 -13.83 16.55
C ALA A 236 -0.06 -13.39 17.55
N ALA A 237 0.73 -14.32 18.07
CA ALA A 237 1.82 -14.02 18.98
C ALA A 237 2.92 -13.19 18.29
N THR A 238 3.34 -13.57 17.08
CA THR A 238 4.36 -12.83 16.30
C THR A 238 3.89 -11.44 15.91
N PHE A 239 2.63 -11.30 15.49
CA PHE A 239 2.08 -9.97 15.21
C PHE A 239 2.05 -9.10 16.48
N ALA A 240 1.54 -9.64 17.60
CA ALA A 240 1.45 -8.91 18.86
C ALA A 240 2.82 -8.48 19.41
N SER A 241 3.91 -9.21 19.14
CA SER A 241 5.24 -8.79 19.59
C SER A 241 5.70 -7.49 18.94
N HIS A 242 5.47 -7.31 17.64
CA HIS A 242 5.78 -6.06 16.93
C HIS A 242 4.91 -4.88 17.39
N TRP A 243 3.71 -5.17 17.87
CA TRP A 243 2.73 -4.18 18.33
C TRP A 243 2.70 -4.00 19.85
N SER A 244 3.57 -4.69 20.59
CA SER A 244 3.58 -4.69 22.06
C SER A 244 3.66 -3.30 22.72
N PRO A 245 4.31 -2.26 22.14
CA PRO A 245 4.31 -0.92 22.71
C PRO A 245 2.98 -0.16 22.57
N PHE A 246 2.04 -0.67 21.78
CA PHE A 246 0.83 0.05 21.32
C PHE A 246 -0.47 -0.61 21.78
N VAL A 247 -0.43 -1.39 22.87
CA VAL A 247 -1.62 -1.99 23.46
C VAL A 247 -2.49 -0.90 24.09
N SER A 248 -3.72 -0.73 23.60
CA SER A 248 -4.68 0.25 24.14
C SER A 248 -5.98 -0.38 24.65
N VAL A 249 -6.45 -1.48 24.05
CA VAL A 249 -7.66 -2.18 24.48
C VAL A 249 -7.42 -3.69 24.55
N LYS A 250 -7.81 -4.29 25.69
CA LYS A 250 -7.85 -5.74 25.87
C LYS A 250 -9.24 -6.30 25.62
N ILE A 251 -9.36 -7.60 25.37
CA ILE A 251 -10.67 -8.25 25.18
C ILE A 251 -11.59 -8.06 26.39
N SER A 252 -11.08 -8.14 27.63
CA SER A 252 -11.88 -7.93 28.83
C SER A 252 -12.51 -6.54 28.93
N ASP A 253 -11.89 -5.56 28.29
CA ASP A 253 -12.31 -4.15 28.31
C ASP A 253 -13.08 -3.75 27.03
N ALA A 254 -13.13 -4.64 26.04
CA ALA A 254 -13.72 -4.37 24.73
C ALA A 254 -15.26 -4.36 24.78
N LYS A 255 -15.86 -3.43 24.05
CA LYS A 255 -17.32 -3.24 24.02
C LYS A 255 -18.01 -4.28 23.16
N ARG A 256 -17.37 -4.74 22.08
CA ARG A 256 -18.00 -5.66 21.11
C ARG A 256 -17.23 -6.93 20.80
N VAL A 257 -15.91 -6.94 21.06
CA VAL A 257 -15.07 -8.09 20.72
C VAL A 257 -15.23 -9.16 21.79
N LYS A 258 -15.53 -10.39 21.37
CA LYS A 258 -15.68 -11.54 22.26
C LYS A 258 -14.51 -12.51 22.10
N PRO A 259 -14.07 -13.18 23.17
CA PRO A 259 -13.10 -14.24 23.04
C PRO A 259 -13.74 -15.50 22.43
N ASP A 260 -12.91 -16.43 21.98
CA ASP A 260 -13.35 -17.77 21.61
C ASP A 260 -13.81 -18.52 22.87
N ALA A 261 -14.97 -19.19 22.81
CA ALA A 261 -15.54 -19.87 23.98
C ALA A 261 -14.56 -20.86 24.65
N LYS A 262 -13.79 -21.60 23.85
CA LYS A 262 -12.78 -22.56 24.34
C LYS A 262 -11.59 -21.89 25.04
N TYR A 263 -11.28 -20.64 24.70
CA TYR A 263 -10.08 -19.91 25.15
C TYR A 263 -10.44 -18.64 25.93
N ALA A 264 -11.68 -18.55 26.46
CA ALA A 264 -12.21 -17.31 27.03
C ALA A 264 -11.32 -16.72 28.13
N THR A 265 -10.87 -17.54 29.06
CA THR A 265 -9.99 -17.13 30.16
C THR A 265 -8.62 -16.67 29.67
N GLU A 266 -8.01 -17.42 28.74
CA GLU A 266 -6.69 -17.08 28.18
C GLU A 266 -6.73 -15.79 27.36
N GLN A 267 -7.80 -15.61 26.58
CA GLN A 267 -7.96 -14.50 25.67
C GLN A 267 -8.41 -13.20 26.37
N ALA A 268 -8.92 -13.26 27.60
CA ALA A 268 -9.41 -12.08 28.32
C ALA A 268 -8.38 -10.95 28.38
N ASP A 269 -7.11 -11.30 28.63
CA ASP A 269 -6.00 -10.34 28.70
C ASP A 269 -5.35 -10.00 27.35
N TRP A 270 -5.81 -10.58 26.26
CA TRP A 270 -5.21 -10.33 24.95
C TRP A 270 -5.53 -8.92 24.44
N PRO A 271 -4.56 -8.23 23.84
CA PRO A 271 -4.83 -7.04 23.02
C PRO A 271 -5.76 -7.38 21.85
N LEU A 272 -6.59 -6.43 21.43
CA LEU A 272 -7.54 -6.65 20.33
C LEU A 272 -6.86 -6.95 18.99
N HIS A 273 -5.73 -6.31 18.71
CA HIS A 273 -4.97 -6.57 17.48
C HIS A 273 -4.44 -8.00 17.40
N ARG A 274 -4.09 -8.61 18.54
CA ARG A 274 -3.72 -10.04 18.64
C ARG A 274 -4.92 -10.92 18.30
N LYS A 275 -6.11 -10.59 18.80
CA LYS A 275 -7.35 -11.32 18.48
C LYS A 275 -7.73 -11.18 17.01
N TRP A 276 -7.63 -9.98 16.45
CA TRP A 276 -7.96 -9.71 15.06
C TRP A 276 -7.11 -10.50 14.08
N ILE A 277 -5.79 -10.49 14.22
CA ILE A 277 -4.91 -11.20 13.28
C ILE A 277 -5.09 -12.73 13.39
N LYS A 278 -5.44 -13.24 14.58
CA LYS A 278 -5.85 -14.64 14.77
C LYS A 278 -7.08 -14.96 13.92
N GLU A 279 -8.14 -14.14 14.03
CA GLU A 279 -9.37 -14.33 13.23
C GLU A 279 -9.13 -14.16 11.73
N LEU A 280 -8.25 -13.22 11.32
CA LEU A 280 -7.84 -13.07 9.93
C LEU A 280 -7.21 -14.37 9.38
N TYR A 281 -6.32 -15.00 10.16
CA TYR A 281 -5.69 -16.27 9.79
C TYR A 281 -6.72 -17.41 9.73
N GLU A 282 -7.66 -17.46 10.67
CA GLU A 282 -8.72 -18.48 10.69
C GLU A 282 -9.70 -18.31 9.53
N ALA A 283 -10.01 -17.08 9.14
CA ALA A 283 -10.80 -16.77 7.94
C ALA A 283 -10.13 -17.35 6.68
N ARG A 284 -8.82 -17.15 6.53
CA ARG A 284 -8.03 -17.77 5.44
C ARG A 284 -8.10 -19.29 5.47
N SER A 285 -7.89 -19.91 6.63
CA SER A 285 -7.95 -21.38 6.76
C SER A 285 -9.31 -21.95 6.38
N ALA A 286 -10.40 -21.26 6.74
CA ALA A 286 -11.75 -21.68 6.36
C ALA A 286 -11.98 -21.61 4.84
N THR A 287 -11.57 -20.51 4.20
CA THR A 287 -11.68 -20.34 2.75
C THR A 287 -10.86 -21.38 2.00
N ALA A 288 -9.64 -21.67 2.46
CA ALA A 288 -8.75 -22.63 1.82
C ALA A 288 -9.21 -24.08 1.95
N HIS A 289 -9.76 -24.47 3.10
CA HIS A 289 -10.10 -25.87 3.41
C HIS A 289 -11.58 -26.22 3.29
N ARG A 290 -12.45 -25.28 2.88
CA ARG A 290 -13.92 -25.46 2.79
C ARG A 290 -14.57 -25.98 4.09
N GLY A 291 -13.94 -25.72 5.24
CA GLY A 291 -14.40 -26.20 6.54
C GLY A 291 -15.48 -25.30 7.15
N VAL A 292 -16.43 -25.89 7.89
CA VAL A 292 -17.47 -25.11 8.58
C VAL A 292 -16.85 -24.37 9.77
N GLN A 293 -16.97 -23.04 9.80
CA GLN A 293 -16.48 -22.17 10.87
C GLN A 293 -17.37 -22.21 12.13
N ILE A 294 -17.62 -23.38 12.70
CA ILE A 294 -18.53 -23.49 13.86
C ILE A 294 -17.81 -23.15 15.18
N ALA A 295 -16.48 -23.25 15.24
CA ALA A 295 -15.74 -23.26 16.51
C ALA A 295 -15.15 -21.91 16.99
N PHE A 296 -15.20 -20.84 16.20
CA PHE A 296 -14.48 -19.58 16.49
C PHE A 296 -15.41 -18.37 16.49
N SER A 297 -15.08 -17.36 17.30
CA SER A 297 -15.79 -16.08 17.25
C SER A 297 -15.58 -15.42 15.88
N ARG A 298 -16.63 -14.76 15.40
CA ARG A 298 -16.56 -13.89 14.21
C ARG A 298 -16.84 -12.46 14.67
N ASN A 299 -15.79 -11.77 15.09
CA ASN A 299 -15.91 -10.40 15.60
C ASN A 299 -15.90 -9.36 14.48
N TRP A 300 -15.32 -9.70 13.32
CA TRP A 300 -15.26 -8.83 12.15
C TRP A 300 -15.80 -9.52 10.89
N LEU A 301 -16.39 -8.72 10.00
CA LEU A 301 -16.81 -9.13 8.67
C LEU A 301 -15.62 -9.11 7.70
N ALA A 302 -15.72 -9.83 6.57
CA ALA A 302 -14.64 -9.90 5.59
C ALA A 302 -14.18 -8.51 5.10
N TRP A 303 -15.12 -7.62 4.77
CA TRP A 303 -14.76 -6.25 4.37
C TRP A 303 -14.06 -5.48 5.50
N GLN A 304 -14.43 -5.69 6.77
CA GLN A 304 -13.77 -5.04 7.91
C GLN A 304 -12.34 -5.53 8.06
N HIS A 305 -12.11 -6.85 7.89
CA HIS A 305 -10.76 -7.40 7.87
C HIS A 305 -9.87 -6.75 6.82
N LEU A 306 -10.40 -6.48 5.62
CA LEU A 306 -9.63 -5.84 4.56
C LEU A 306 -9.27 -4.41 4.91
N ILE A 307 -10.20 -3.63 5.45
CA ILE A 307 -9.86 -2.25 5.80
C ILE A 307 -8.82 -2.23 6.93
N VAL A 308 -8.97 -3.06 7.96
CA VAL A 308 -7.94 -3.18 9.02
C VAL A 308 -6.61 -3.69 8.46
N ALA A 309 -6.61 -4.66 7.56
CA ALA A 309 -5.39 -5.16 6.93
C ALA A 309 -4.68 -4.07 6.13
N ALA A 310 -5.42 -3.27 5.37
CA ALA A 310 -4.89 -2.16 4.60
C ALA A 310 -4.23 -1.09 5.49
N PHE A 311 -4.75 -0.90 6.70
CA PHE A 311 -4.18 -0.01 7.71
C PHE A 311 -2.96 -0.63 8.43
N ALA A 312 -3.10 -1.84 8.97
CA ALA A 312 -2.13 -2.46 9.85
C ALA A 312 -0.90 -3.02 9.12
N TYR A 313 -1.04 -3.48 7.87
CA TYR A 313 0.06 -4.07 7.10
C TYR A 313 1.22 -3.09 6.84
N PRO A 314 0.99 -1.89 6.25
CA PRO A 314 2.07 -0.92 6.07
C PRO A 314 2.67 -0.44 7.40
N LEU A 315 1.87 -0.32 8.47
CA LEU A 315 2.39 0.02 9.81
C LEU A 315 3.29 -1.09 10.35
N THR A 316 2.92 -2.36 10.15
CA THR A 316 3.75 -3.51 10.53
C THR A 316 5.09 -3.51 9.79
N ILE A 317 5.10 -3.18 8.49
CA ILE A 317 6.34 -2.98 7.74
C ILE A 317 7.19 -1.87 8.38
N LYS A 318 6.59 -0.72 8.69
CA LYS A 318 7.30 0.42 9.30
C LYS A 318 7.87 0.05 10.68
N LEU A 319 7.13 -0.72 11.49
CA LEU A 319 7.56 -1.26 12.79
C LEU A 319 8.77 -2.19 12.65
N MET A 320 8.69 -3.19 11.76
CA MET A 320 9.81 -4.12 11.52
C MET A 320 11.06 -3.38 10.99
N LEU A 321 10.89 -2.38 10.12
CA LEU A 321 12.01 -1.54 9.67
C LEU A 321 12.57 -0.67 10.81
N SER A 322 11.73 -0.20 11.73
CA SER A 322 12.14 0.56 12.91
C SER A 322 12.95 -0.30 13.89
N GLU A 323 12.54 -1.54 14.14
CA GLU A 323 13.30 -2.51 14.96
C GLU A 323 14.70 -2.78 14.39
N ASN A 324 14.86 -2.66 13.08
CA ASN A 324 16.12 -2.78 12.38
C ASN A 324 16.88 -1.43 12.24
N ASN A 325 16.43 -0.37 12.91
CA ASN A 325 17.02 0.99 12.84
C ASN A 325 17.09 1.56 11.40
N LEU A 326 16.13 1.19 10.55
CA LEU A 326 16.05 1.66 9.16
C LEU A 326 14.96 2.70 8.95
N TYR A 327 13.97 2.76 9.83
CA TYR A 327 12.84 3.67 9.77
C TYR A 327 12.63 4.33 11.13
N THR A 328 12.09 5.55 11.13
CA THR A 328 11.69 6.26 12.35
C THR A 328 10.24 6.65 12.15
N LEU A 329 9.36 6.11 12.99
CA LEU A 329 7.95 6.48 12.99
C LEU A 329 7.81 7.95 13.36
N SER A 330 7.02 8.68 12.59
CA SER A 330 6.56 10.03 12.94
C SER A 330 5.55 9.98 14.09
N ASP A 331 5.32 11.11 14.75
CA ASP A 331 4.30 11.21 15.82
C ASP A 331 2.90 10.81 15.32
N HIS A 332 2.60 11.14 14.05
CA HIS A 332 1.36 10.73 13.40
C HIS A 332 1.28 9.21 13.25
N GLU A 333 2.34 8.56 12.77
CA GLU A 333 2.36 7.09 12.64
C GLU A 333 2.34 6.38 14.00
N LEU A 334 2.97 6.94 15.03
CA LEU A 334 2.87 6.43 16.39
C LEU A 334 1.42 6.52 16.92
N GLY A 335 0.71 7.62 16.62
CA GLY A 335 -0.70 7.76 16.97
C GLY A 335 -1.59 6.79 16.20
N ALA A 336 -1.29 6.54 14.92
CA ALA A 336 -1.96 5.51 14.14
C ALA A 336 -1.72 4.11 14.75
N CYS A 337 -0.51 3.81 15.21
CA CYS A 337 -0.24 2.55 15.91
C CYS A 337 -1.05 2.41 17.20
N ASP A 338 -1.09 3.44 18.05
CA ASP A 338 -1.89 3.43 19.29
C ASP A 338 -3.39 3.22 19.05
N ALA A 339 -3.89 3.72 17.92
CA ALA A 339 -5.30 3.68 17.60
C ALA A 339 -5.79 2.28 17.23
N LEU A 340 -4.91 1.32 16.89
CA LEU A 340 -5.34 0.06 16.28
C LEU A 340 -6.37 -0.72 17.11
N ASP A 341 -6.16 -0.85 18.43
CA ASP A 341 -7.13 -1.60 19.26
C ASP A 341 -8.47 -0.84 19.39
N ASP A 342 -8.44 0.48 19.56
CA ASP A 342 -9.67 1.30 19.59
C ASP A 342 -10.43 1.22 18.25
N LEU A 343 -9.72 1.27 17.12
CA LEU A 343 -10.25 1.08 15.78
C LEU A 343 -10.89 -0.32 15.64
N LEU A 344 -10.29 -1.33 16.24
CA LEU A 344 -10.79 -2.71 16.27
C LEU A 344 -12.00 -2.92 17.17
N ASP A 345 -12.25 -2.06 18.17
CA ASP A 345 -13.48 -2.05 18.99
C ASP A 345 -14.53 -1.03 18.50
N SER A 346 -14.16 -0.13 17.58
CA SER A 346 -14.99 0.98 17.11
C SER A 346 -16.33 0.58 16.47
N SER A 347 -17.29 1.51 16.42
CA SER A 347 -18.48 1.35 15.60
C SER A 347 -18.17 1.56 14.12
N TRP A 348 -18.40 0.53 13.30
CA TRP A 348 -18.26 0.58 11.84
C TRP A 348 -19.39 1.33 11.10
N GLY A 349 -20.26 2.03 11.84
CA GLY A 349 -21.40 2.76 11.29
C GLY A 349 -22.58 1.90 10.83
N LYS A 350 -23.66 2.58 10.41
CA LYS A 350 -24.89 1.99 9.82
C LYS A 350 -25.38 2.89 8.68
N GLY A 351 -24.53 3.10 7.68
CA GLY A 351 -24.79 4.02 6.57
C GLY A 351 -24.73 5.49 6.99
N TRP A 352 -25.41 6.36 6.25
CA TRP A 352 -25.30 7.83 6.42
C TRP A 352 -25.82 8.38 7.75
N ARG A 353 -26.72 7.67 8.42
CA ARG A 353 -27.27 8.11 9.71
C ARG A 353 -26.30 7.93 10.88
N LYS A 354 -25.36 7.00 10.73
CA LYS A 354 -24.35 6.73 11.75
C LYS A 354 -23.03 6.46 11.03
N PRO A 355 -22.23 7.49 10.72
CA PRO A 355 -20.94 7.28 10.09
C PRO A 355 -20.03 6.43 10.99
N PRO A 356 -19.03 5.74 10.42
CA PRO A 356 -18.03 5.03 11.21
C PRO A 356 -17.26 5.99 12.12
N GLU A 357 -16.91 5.53 13.32
CA GLU A 357 -16.11 6.31 14.29
C GLU A 357 -14.62 6.36 13.94
N TRP A 358 -14.22 5.70 12.85
CA TRP A 358 -12.84 5.41 12.48
C TRP A 358 -11.98 6.66 12.30
N SER A 359 -12.44 7.62 11.49
CA SER A 359 -11.69 8.84 11.23
C SER A 359 -11.49 9.66 12.51
N GLU A 360 -12.50 9.72 13.37
CA GLU A 360 -12.45 10.45 14.63
C GLU A 360 -11.45 9.82 15.61
N ILE A 361 -11.50 8.50 15.80
CA ILE A 361 -10.56 7.76 16.66
C ILE A 361 -9.13 7.97 16.19
N LEU A 362 -8.89 7.78 14.88
CA LEU A 362 -7.55 7.91 14.30
C LEU A 362 -7.01 9.35 14.46
N SER A 363 -7.79 10.36 14.08
CA SER A 363 -7.36 11.77 14.20
C SER A 363 -7.11 12.18 15.65
N LYS A 364 -7.91 11.70 16.60
CA LYS A 364 -7.69 11.97 18.04
C LYS A 364 -6.37 11.38 18.53
N SER A 365 -6.08 10.14 18.17
CA SER A 365 -4.85 9.45 18.57
C SER A 365 -3.60 10.12 17.98
N GLU A 366 -3.64 10.45 16.68
CA GLU A 366 -2.57 11.18 15.98
C GLU A 366 -2.30 12.55 16.61
N ALA A 367 -3.37 13.31 16.89
CA ALA A 367 -3.26 14.62 17.53
C ALA A 367 -2.70 14.52 18.96
N TYR A 368 -3.14 13.53 19.74
CA TYR A 368 -2.64 13.30 21.09
C TYR A 368 -1.14 13.05 21.11
N ARG A 369 -0.62 12.19 20.21
CA ARG A 369 0.83 11.94 20.08
C ARG A 369 1.61 13.18 19.68
N ALA A 370 1.12 13.93 18.69
CA ALA A 370 1.75 15.17 18.26
C ALA A 370 1.85 16.20 19.40
N ILE A 371 0.78 16.37 20.18
CA ILE A 371 0.76 17.28 21.34
C ILE A 371 1.74 16.80 22.42
N ARG A 372 1.75 15.51 22.75
CA ARG A 372 2.66 14.94 23.74
C ARG A 372 4.13 15.15 23.37
N ALA A 373 4.48 14.92 22.09
CA ALA A 373 5.83 15.17 21.59
C ALA A 373 6.25 16.65 21.65
N ILE A 374 5.31 17.59 21.55
CA ILE A 374 5.58 19.02 21.77
C ILE A 374 5.88 19.29 23.25
N ILE A 375 5.06 18.74 24.16
CA ILE A 375 5.24 18.88 25.60
C ILE A 375 6.59 18.31 26.05
N ASP A 376 6.92 17.09 25.64
CA ASP A 376 8.17 16.42 26.02
C ASP A 376 9.40 17.22 25.54
N ARG A 377 9.36 17.76 24.32
CA ARG A 377 10.42 18.65 23.81
C ARG A 377 10.52 19.96 24.59
N ALA A 378 9.41 20.51 25.07
CA ALA A 378 9.41 21.72 25.88
C ALA A 378 9.99 21.46 27.28
N ILE A 379 9.69 20.32 27.89
CA ILE A 379 10.24 19.89 29.19
C ILE A 379 11.76 19.73 29.10
N VAL A 380 12.26 19.04 28.06
CA VAL A 380 13.70 18.83 27.86
C VAL A 380 14.46 20.14 27.61
N LYS A 381 13.83 21.11 26.92
CA LYS A 381 14.42 22.43 26.65
C LYS A 381 14.32 23.40 27.82
N SER A 382 13.42 23.16 28.77
CA SER A 382 13.28 24.03 29.93
C SER A 382 14.56 23.93 30.78
N PRO A 383 15.31 25.03 30.98
CA PRO A 383 16.56 25.02 31.72
C PRO A 383 16.29 24.83 33.22
N SER A 384 15.94 23.61 33.61
CA SER A 384 15.80 23.16 35.00
C SER A 384 17.15 23.13 35.76
N GLY A 385 18.23 23.61 35.14
CA GLY A 385 19.57 23.75 35.72
C GLY A 385 20.00 25.18 36.08
N GLN A 386 19.32 26.25 35.65
CA GLN A 386 19.61 27.59 36.17
C GLN A 386 18.82 27.83 37.45
N ARG A 387 19.19 27.11 38.52
CA ARG A 387 18.98 27.59 39.88
C ARG A 387 19.64 28.97 39.95
N ARG A 388 18.85 30.04 39.81
CA ARG A 388 19.25 31.39 40.18
C ARG A 388 19.77 31.30 41.62
N LYS A 389 21.09 31.29 41.80
CA LYS A 389 21.71 31.55 43.09
C LYS A 389 21.29 32.97 43.45
N ILE A 390 20.25 33.10 44.26
CA ILE A 390 19.93 34.35 44.95
C ILE A 390 21.13 34.56 45.89
N LYS A 391 22.08 35.43 45.48
CA LYS A 391 23.11 35.93 46.37
C LYS A 391 22.38 36.75 47.44
N LYS A 392 22.42 36.29 48.68
CA LYS A 392 22.11 37.10 49.85
C LYS A 392 23.22 38.10 50.09
#